data_AF-A0A8S3XYY7-F1
#
_entry.id   AF-A0A8S3XYY7-F1
#
_cell.length_a   1.000
_cell.length_b   1.000
_cell.length_c   1.000
_cell.angle_alpha   90.00
_cell.angle_beta   90.00
_cell.angle_gamma   90.00
#
_symmetry.space_group_name_H-M   'P 1'
#
loop_
_entity.id
_entity.type
_entity.pdbx_description
1 polymer ?
#
loop_
_entity_poly.entity_id
_entity_poly.type
_entity_poly.pdbx_seq_one_letter_code
_entity_poly.pdbx_strand_id
1 'polypeptide(L)'
;MQHQVAIIQKYLEVGHTQMEGDCVHSAIERKLKNRLIHLPSDYLWVTKEARKNPCEYETVMVDYTFFKKYSAPETWRYTSIRPGRKAGDPKVNDIRAIFYDNTGLIKFKLDFDSDWDSFPQRVNKIAIIREYASLHRNRIPITYQKYKHLQELKSVIPLDCHSFYDSLPHNEH
;
A
#
# COMPACT_ATOMS: atom_id res chain seq x y z
N MET A 1 17.31 8.39 -12.44
CA MET A 1 17.28 8.69 -11.00
C MET A 1 17.52 10.18 -10.85
N GLN A 2 16.46 10.96 -10.79
CA GLN A 2 16.53 12.43 -10.89
C GLN A 2 16.49 13.13 -9.51
N HIS A 3 16.30 12.35 -8.44
CA HIS A 3 16.24 12.87 -7.08
C HIS A 3 17.11 11.99 -6.15
N GLN A 4 18.05 12.62 -5.43
CA GLN A 4 18.89 11.99 -4.40
C GLN A 4 18.07 11.80 -3.12
N VAL A 5 17.01 10.99 -3.19
CA VAL A 5 16.12 10.74 -2.06
C VAL A 5 16.65 9.57 -1.25
N ALA A 6 16.77 9.77 0.05
CA ALA A 6 16.94 8.69 1.02
C ALA A 6 15.63 8.53 1.80
N ILE A 7 15.22 7.29 2.04
CA ILE A 7 13.98 6.98 2.75
C ILE A 7 14.33 6.33 4.08
N ILE A 8 13.71 6.80 5.16
CA ILE A 8 13.80 6.17 6.47
C ILE A 8 12.43 5.62 6.82
N GLN A 9 12.36 4.30 6.98
CA GLN A 9 11.18 3.63 7.50
C GLN A 9 11.43 3.30 8.97
N LYS A 10 10.67 3.91 9.87
CA LYS A 10 10.73 3.62 11.31
C LYS A 10 9.63 2.62 11.68
N TYR A 11 9.96 1.68 12.56
CA TYR A 11 9.02 0.75 13.17
C TYR A 11 8.86 1.14 14.64
N LEU A 12 7.65 1.52 15.02
CA LEU A 12 7.34 1.91 16.39
C LEU A 12 7.19 0.67 17.29
N GLU A 13 7.54 0.83 18.56
CA GLU A 13 7.34 -0.21 19.57
C GLU A 13 5.86 -0.33 19.96
N VAL A 14 5.50 -1.50 20.48
CA VAL A 14 4.14 -1.76 20.99
C VAL A 14 3.83 -0.76 22.11
N GLY A 15 2.80 0.06 21.92
CA GLY A 15 2.40 1.13 22.84
C GLY A 15 2.60 2.55 22.29
N HIS A 16 3.33 2.72 21.19
CA HIS A 16 3.42 3.99 20.46
C HIS A 16 2.54 3.94 19.21
N THR A 17 1.28 4.37 19.36
CA THR A 17 0.19 4.13 18.39
C THR A 17 -0.14 5.31 17.48
N GLN A 18 0.67 6.37 17.45
CA GLN A 18 0.35 7.54 16.63
C GLN A 18 1.02 7.43 15.25
N MET A 19 0.50 6.55 14.41
CA MET A 19 0.87 6.52 12.99
C MET A 19 0.12 7.63 12.26
N GLU A 20 0.82 8.36 11.38
CA GLU A 20 0.18 9.34 10.49
C GLU A 20 -0.92 8.68 9.62
N GLY A 21 -0.75 7.41 9.26
CA GLY A 21 -1.80 6.64 8.59
C GLY A 21 -3.08 6.58 9.43
N ASP A 22 -2.98 6.32 10.73
CA ASP A 22 -4.15 6.18 11.60
C ASP A 22 -4.90 7.50 11.77
N CYS A 23 -4.18 8.64 11.75
CA CYS A 23 -4.85 9.95 11.81
C CYS A 23 -5.61 10.25 10.51
N VAL A 24 -5.05 9.87 9.35
CA VAL A 24 -5.73 9.95 8.04
C VAL A 24 -6.95 9.03 8.02
N HIS A 25 -6.81 7.77 8.42
CA HIS A 25 -7.91 6.81 8.50
C HIS A 25 -9.04 7.32 9.40
N SER A 26 -8.71 7.79 10.61
CA SER A 26 -9.67 8.37 11.55
C SER A 26 -10.42 9.57 10.96
N ALA A 27 -9.72 10.46 10.25
CA ALA A 27 -10.34 11.61 9.59
C ALA A 27 -11.34 11.19 8.49
N ILE A 28 -10.95 10.23 7.65
CA ILE A 28 -11.79 9.70 6.56
C ILE A 28 -13.02 9.00 7.16
N GLU A 29 -12.84 8.13 8.15
CA GLU A 29 -13.95 7.41 8.80
C GLU A 29 -14.98 8.36 9.42
N ARG A 30 -14.52 9.41 10.10
CA ARG A 30 -15.42 10.43 10.68
C ARG A 30 -16.25 11.14 9.60
N LYS A 31 -15.70 11.28 8.39
CA LYS A 31 -16.35 11.96 7.26
C LYS A 31 -17.22 11.04 6.42
N LEU A 32 -16.92 9.74 6.44
CA LEU A 32 -17.70 8.70 5.80
C LEU A 32 -19.00 8.39 6.55
N LYS A 33 -19.03 8.57 7.88
CA LYS A 33 -20.23 8.35 8.71
C LYS A 33 -21.44 9.09 8.15
N ASN A 34 -22.55 8.37 7.99
CA ASN A 34 -23.84 8.87 7.51
C ASN A 34 -23.80 9.49 6.10
N ARG A 35 -22.84 9.12 5.25
CA ARG A 35 -22.84 9.47 3.83
C ARG A 35 -23.34 8.31 2.98
N LEU A 36 -24.13 8.65 1.97
CA LEU A 36 -24.48 7.73 0.91
C LEU A 36 -23.29 7.58 -0.02
N ILE A 37 -22.93 6.33 -0.30
CA ILE A 37 -21.86 5.96 -1.21
C ILE A 37 -22.47 5.01 -2.23
N HIS A 38 -22.44 5.40 -3.50
CA HIS A 38 -22.98 4.61 -4.59
C HIS A 38 -21.89 4.14 -5.55
N LEU A 39 -20.82 4.91 -5.70
CA LEU A 39 -19.71 4.62 -6.60
C LEU A 39 -18.36 4.71 -5.88
N PRO A 40 -17.33 3.99 -6.36
CA PRO A 40 -15.96 4.18 -5.86
C PRO A 40 -15.45 5.62 -5.95
N SER A 41 -15.93 6.40 -6.92
CA SER A 41 -15.62 7.83 -7.04
C SER A 41 -16.10 8.66 -5.84
N ASP A 42 -17.15 8.24 -5.15
CA ASP A 42 -17.68 8.97 -3.98
C ASP A 42 -16.69 8.90 -2.82
N TYR A 43 -15.98 7.76 -2.68
CA TYR A 43 -14.90 7.64 -1.71
C TYR A 43 -13.75 8.61 -1.99
N LEU A 44 -13.49 8.98 -3.25
CA LEU A 44 -12.46 9.98 -3.55
C LEU A 44 -12.83 11.34 -2.99
N TRP A 45 -14.07 11.78 -3.22
CA TRP A 45 -14.55 13.06 -2.71
C TRP A 45 -14.55 13.10 -1.19
N VAL A 46 -15.05 12.05 -0.55
CA VAL A 46 -15.05 11.94 0.92
C VAL A 46 -13.62 11.95 1.47
N THR A 47 -12.70 11.24 0.82
CA THR A 47 -11.29 11.19 1.23
C THR A 47 -10.64 12.55 1.09
N LYS A 48 -10.82 13.24 -0.03
CA LYS A 48 -10.27 14.58 -0.26
C LYS A 48 -10.76 15.59 0.77
N GLU A 49 -12.06 15.60 1.05
CA GLU A 49 -12.70 16.48 2.04
C GLU A 49 -12.41 16.10 3.51
N ALA A 50 -11.77 14.94 3.74
CA ALA A 50 -11.63 14.41 5.09
C ALA A 50 -10.77 15.30 5.99
N ARG A 51 -9.82 16.03 5.39
CA ARG A 51 -9.02 17.07 6.04
C ARG A 51 -9.24 18.38 5.33
N LYS A 52 -9.44 19.47 6.08
CA LYS A 52 -9.52 20.83 5.52
C LYS A 52 -8.27 21.66 5.83
N ASN A 53 -7.70 21.48 7.02
CA ASN A 53 -6.50 22.17 7.48
C ASN A 53 -5.39 21.14 7.74
N PRO A 54 -4.14 21.40 7.32
CA PRO A 54 -3.67 22.58 6.59
C PRO A 54 -4.14 22.64 5.12
N CYS A 55 -4.50 21.49 4.53
CA CYS A 55 -5.09 21.38 3.20
C CYS A 55 -5.84 20.06 3.04
N GLU A 56 -6.58 19.91 1.95
CA GLU A 56 -7.23 18.66 1.55
C GLU A 56 -6.23 17.52 1.35
N TYR A 57 -6.71 16.28 1.41
CA TYR A 57 -5.87 15.14 1.07
C TYR A 57 -5.74 15.02 -0.45
N GLU A 58 -4.51 14.80 -0.92
CA GLU A 58 -4.29 14.33 -2.28
C GLU A 58 -4.88 12.92 -2.40
N THR A 59 -5.83 12.75 -3.32
CA THR A 59 -6.55 11.50 -3.50
C THR A 59 -6.48 11.09 -4.96
N VAL A 60 -6.05 9.86 -5.22
CA VAL A 60 -5.86 9.30 -6.56
C VAL A 60 -6.73 8.06 -6.70
N MET A 61 -7.50 7.99 -7.79
CA MET A 61 -8.23 6.78 -8.14
C MET A 61 -7.24 5.82 -8.80
N VAL A 62 -7.09 4.63 -8.22
CA VAL A 62 -6.20 3.59 -8.74
C VAL A 62 -7.01 2.50 -9.42
N ASP A 63 -6.44 1.90 -10.47
CA ASP A 63 -7.01 0.74 -11.14
C ASP A 63 -6.03 -0.44 -11.13
N TYR A 64 -6.35 -1.51 -11.87
CA TYR A 64 -5.53 -2.72 -11.92
C TYR A 64 -4.11 -2.47 -12.47
N THR A 65 -3.89 -1.37 -13.20
CA THR A 65 -2.58 -1.01 -13.80
C THR A 65 -1.61 -0.43 -12.78
N PHE A 66 -2.13 0.11 -11.67
CA PHE A 66 -1.33 0.69 -10.59
C PHE A 66 -0.50 -0.37 -9.86
N PHE A 67 -1.07 -1.56 -9.65
CA PHE A 67 -0.43 -2.61 -8.86
C PHE A 67 0.68 -3.29 -9.66
N LYS A 68 1.89 -3.30 -9.10
CA LYS A 68 3.08 -3.91 -9.70
C LYS A 68 3.47 -5.21 -8.99
N LYS A 69 4.10 -6.12 -9.73
CA LYS A 69 4.57 -7.42 -9.26
C LYS A 69 5.94 -7.27 -8.61
N TYR A 70 5.95 -7.16 -7.28
CA TYR A 70 7.18 -7.12 -6.49
C TYR A 70 7.66 -8.49 -6.02
N SER A 71 6.87 -9.56 -6.21
CA SER A 71 7.20 -10.91 -5.72
C SER A 71 8.19 -11.69 -6.61
N ALA A 72 8.80 -11.03 -7.59
CA ALA A 72 9.70 -11.63 -8.56
C ALA A 72 11.13 -11.71 -7.99
N PRO A 73 11.68 -12.89 -7.66
CA PRO A 73 12.98 -13.02 -6.97
C PRO A 73 14.16 -12.37 -7.70
N GLU A 74 14.10 -12.32 -9.03
CA GLU A 74 15.07 -11.64 -9.89
C GLU A 74 15.15 -10.12 -9.64
N THR A 75 14.11 -9.54 -9.03
CA THR A 75 14.05 -8.13 -8.65
C THR A 75 14.55 -7.86 -7.23
N TRP A 76 14.77 -8.92 -6.43
CA TRP A 76 15.13 -8.78 -5.03
C TRP A 76 16.62 -8.60 -4.86
N ARG A 77 17.02 -7.40 -4.45
CA ARG A 77 18.39 -7.12 -4.05
C ARG A 77 18.78 -7.80 -2.73
N TYR A 78 17.81 -7.96 -1.84
CA TYR A 78 17.93 -8.66 -0.56
C TYR A 78 16.82 -9.70 -0.47
N THR A 79 17.16 -10.95 -0.16
CA THR A 79 16.18 -12.04 -0.04
C THR A 79 15.52 -12.11 1.33
N SER A 80 16.13 -11.46 2.33
CA SER A 80 15.60 -11.33 3.68
C SER A 80 15.85 -9.91 4.18
N ILE A 81 15.24 -9.54 5.30
CA ILE A 81 15.64 -8.36 6.08
C ILE A 81 15.97 -8.78 7.51
N ARG A 82 16.43 -10.01 7.72
CA ARG A 82 16.79 -10.50 9.06
C ARG A 82 18.14 -9.90 9.50
N PRO A 83 18.23 -9.22 10.65
CA PRO A 83 19.48 -8.67 11.16
C PRO A 83 20.48 -9.74 11.62
N GLY A 84 19.98 -10.88 12.09
CA GLY A 84 20.77 -12.00 12.62
C GLY A 84 20.89 -13.20 11.69
N ARG A 85 21.91 -14.05 11.91
CA ARG A 85 22.10 -15.32 11.18
C ARG A 85 21.78 -16.54 12.04
N LYS A 86 22.23 -16.56 13.29
CA LYS A 86 22.17 -17.71 14.20
C LYS A 86 20.95 -17.65 15.13
N ALA A 87 20.69 -18.75 15.84
CA ALA A 87 19.74 -18.75 16.94
C ALA A 87 20.29 -17.85 18.07
N GLY A 88 19.44 -17.01 18.65
CA GLY A 88 19.84 -15.99 19.62
C GLY A 88 20.14 -14.61 19.01
N ASP A 89 20.41 -14.53 17.70
CA ASP A 89 20.61 -13.24 17.03
C ASP A 89 19.27 -12.49 16.82
N PRO A 90 19.32 -11.15 16.68
CA PRO A 90 18.14 -10.33 16.45
C PRO A 90 17.34 -10.77 15.20
N LYS A 91 16.02 -10.69 15.32
CA LYS A 91 15.03 -11.06 14.31
C LYS A 91 14.49 -9.80 13.63
N VAL A 92 13.68 -10.01 12.60
CA VAL A 92 13.04 -8.92 11.84
C VAL A 92 12.21 -8.01 12.75
N ASN A 93 11.56 -8.59 13.77
CA ASN A 93 10.72 -7.85 14.73
C ASN A 93 11.51 -6.95 15.68
N ASP A 94 12.82 -7.14 15.78
CA ASP A 94 13.70 -6.33 16.62
C ASP A 94 14.20 -5.08 15.88
N ILE A 95 13.89 -4.95 14.58
CA ILE A 95 14.26 -3.78 13.78
C ILE A 95 13.42 -2.57 14.22
N ARG A 96 14.09 -1.44 14.45
CA ARG A 96 13.48 -0.15 14.78
C ARG A 96 13.48 0.83 13.61
N ALA A 97 14.43 0.72 12.69
CA ALA A 97 14.40 1.49 11.46
C ALA A 97 15.13 0.80 10.31
N ILE A 98 14.70 1.08 9.08
CA ILE A 98 15.42 0.74 7.85
C ILE A 98 15.70 2.03 7.08
N PHE A 99 16.93 2.20 6.64
CA PHE A 99 17.37 3.26 5.76
C PHE A 99 17.55 2.71 4.36
N TYR A 100 16.90 3.34 3.39
CA TYR A 100 17.03 3.05 1.97
C TYR A 100 17.86 4.17 1.34
N ASP A 101 19.04 3.81 0.84
CA ASP A 101 19.88 4.77 0.13
C ASP A 101 19.48 4.91 -1.35
N ASN A 102 20.06 5.89 -2.02
CA ASN A 102 19.85 6.13 -3.46
C ASN A 102 20.54 5.11 -4.37
N THR A 103 21.41 4.24 -3.83
CA THR A 103 22.10 3.19 -4.56
C THR A 103 21.28 1.90 -4.60
N GLY A 104 20.28 1.77 -3.72
CA GLY A 104 19.45 0.60 -3.48
C GLY A 104 19.96 -0.32 -2.38
N LEU A 105 21.00 0.07 -1.64
CA LEU A 105 21.42 -0.62 -0.43
C LEU A 105 20.55 -0.20 0.74
N ILE A 106 20.34 -1.14 1.66
CA ILE A 106 19.58 -0.89 2.89
C ILE A 106 20.44 -1.11 4.12
N LYS A 107 20.21 -0.29 5.13
CA LYS A 107 20.77 -0.39 6.49
C LYS A 107 19.66 -0.49 7.52
N PHE A 108 19.95 -0.98 8.71
CA PHE A 108 18.97 -1.09 9.79
C PHE A 108 19.48 -0.52 11.11
N LYS A 109 18.55 -0.29 12.03
CA LYS A 109 18.82 -0.01 13.45
C LYS A 109 18.01 -0.97 14.33
N LEU A 110 18.59 -1.38 15.45
CA LEU A 110 17.89 -2.11 16.52
C LEU A 110 17.48 -1.20 17.67
N ASP A 111 18.09 -0.02 17.78
CA ASP A 111 17.76 1.02 18.73
C ASP A 111 17.72 2.37 17.98
N PHE A 112 16.86 3.31 18.40
CA PHE A 112 16.73 4.57 17.67
C PHE A 112 17.99 5.44 17.72
N ASP A 113 18.75 5.34 18.81
CA ASP A 113 19.95 6.12 19.10
C ASP A 113 21.22 5.44 18.57
N SER A 114 21.15 4.17 18.15
CA SER A 114 22.31 3.47 17.58
C SER A 114 22.70 3.99 16.20
N ASP A 115 23.92 3.68 15.76
CA ASP A 115 24.32 3.88 14.37
C ASP A 115 23.62 2.89 13.42
N TRP A 116 23.73 3.16 12.11
CA TRP A 116 23.15 2.34 11.05
C TRP A 116 24.04 1.14 10.71
N ASP A 117 23.50 -0.06 10.87
CA ASP A 117 24.19 -1.32 10.54
C ASP A 117 23.80 -1.86 9.17
N SER A 118 24.72 -2.60 8.55
CA SER A 118 24.46 -3.30 7.28
C SER A 118 23.94 -4.71 7.54
N PHE A 119 22.94 -5.15 6.76
CA PHE A 119 22.43 -6.51 6.89
C PHE A 119 23.52 -7.54 6.61
N PRO A 120 23.63 -8.62 7.41
CA PRO A 120 24.65 -9.64 7.22
C PRO A 120 24.21 -10.64 6.14
N GLN A 121 23.85 -10.18 4.96
CA GLN A 121 23.43 -11.05 3.86
C GLN A 121 24.07 -10.61 2.55
N ARG A 122 24.19 -11.55 1.62
CA ARG A 122 24.75 -11.25 0.30
C ARG A 122 23.78 -10.38 -0.47
N VAL A 123 24.28 -9.27 -0.99
CA VAL A 123 23.54 -8.39 -1.91
C VAL A 123 23.52 -9.04 -3.29
N ASN A 124 22.34 -9.24 -3.85
CA ASN A 124 22.20 -9.72 -5.21
C ASN A 124 22.53 -8.62 -6.21
N LYS A 125 23.32 -8.95 -7.25
CA LYS A 125 23.53 -8.05 -8.38
C LYS A 125 22.27 -8.08 -9.24
N ILE A 126 21.44 -7.05 -9.11
CA ILE A 126 20.26 -6.84 -9.95
C ILE A 126 20.56 -5.77 -10.99
N ALA A 127 19.99 -5.93 -12.18
CA ALA A 127 19.96 -4.85 -13.17
C ALA A 127 19.16 -3.67 -12.61
N ILE A 128 19.42 -2.46 -13.11
CA ILE A 128 18.61 -1.28 -12.75
C ILE A 128 17.21 -1.48 -13.35
N ILE A 129 16.26 -1.80 -12.49
CA ILE A 129 14.85 -1.93 -12.86
C ILE A 129 14.28 -0.52 -12.98
N ARG A 130 13.92 -0.13 -14.21
CA ARG A 130 13.23 1.15 -14.46
C ARG A 130 11.74 1.06 -14.17
N GLU A 131 11.15 -0.09 -14.44
CA GLU A 131 9.73 -0.34 -14.21
C GLU A 131 9.51 -1.80 -13.83
N TYR A 132 8.64 -2.01 -12.84
CA TYR A 132 8.18 -3.34 -12.44
C TYR A 132 7.03 -3.78 -13.34
N ALA A 133 6.96 -5.07 -13.65
CA ALA A 133 5.84 -5.66 -14.38
C ALA A 133 4.51 -5.44 -13.61
N SER A 134 3.40 -5.30 -14.32
CA SER A 134 2.08 -5.18 -13.69
C SER A 134 1.70 -6.48 -12.96
N LEU A 135 1.12 -6.36 -11.77
CA LEU A 135 0.61 -7.49 -10.99
C LEU A 135 -0.60 -8.12 -11.66
N HIS A 136 -1.48 -7.27 -12.20
CA HIS A 136 -2.68 -7.68 -12.90
C HIS A 136 -2.58 -7.31 -14.37
N ARG A 137 -3.03 -8.21 -15.25
CA ARG A 137 -3.09 -7.96 -16.70
C ARG A 137 -4.37 -7.22 -17.09
N ASN A 138 -5.45 -7.48 -16.37
CA ASN A 138 -6.79 -6.93 -16.59
C ASN A 138 -7.47 -6.69 -15.24
N ARG A 139 -8.64 -6.06 -15.25
CA ARG A 139 -9.52 -5.97 -14.06
C ARG A 139 -9.81 -7.37 -13.51
N ILE A 140 -9.77 -7.51 -12.19
CA ILE A 140 -10.01 -8.79 -11.52
C ILE A 140 -11.51 -9.08 -11.54
N PRO A 141 -11.95 -10.20 -12.13
CA PRO A 141 -13.35 -10.58 -12.11
C PRO A 141 -13.85 -10.87 -10.69
N ILE A 142 -15.05 -10.41 -10.37
CA ILE A 142 -15.74 -10.82 -9.13
C ILE A 142 -16.46 -12.17 -9.34
N THR A 143 -16.83 -12.82 -8.24
CA THR A 143 -17.65 -14.03 -8.33
C THR A 143 -19.02 -13.71 -8.91
N TYR A 144 -19.61 -14.66 -9.64
CA TYR A 144 -20.95 -14.49 -10.22
C TYR A 144 -22.00 -14.15 -9.16
N GLN A 145 -21.96 -14.83 -8.01
CA GLN A 145 -22.84 -14.54 -6.88
C GLN A 145 -22.70 -13.09 -6.38
N LYS A 146 -21.46 -12.59 -6.25
CA LYS A 146 -21.23 -11.19 -5.85
C LYS A 146 -21.78 -10.23 -6.89
N TYR A 147 -21.60 -10.51 -8.17
CA TYR A 147 -22.19 -9.71 -9.25
C TYR A 147 -23.72 -9.65 -9.12
N LYS A 148 -24.39 -10.80 -8.96
CA LYS A 148 -25.85 -10.86 -8.78
C LYS A 148 -26.33 -10.02 -7.59
N HIS A 149 -25.69 -10.15 -6.42
CA HIS A 149 -26.06 -9.35 -5.25
C HIS A 149 -25.89 -7.84 -5.51
N LEU A 150 -24.84 -7.44 -6.25
CA LEU A 150 -24.66 -6.03 -6.63
C LEU A 150 -25.72 -5.54 -7.61
N GLN A 151 -26.23 -6.41 -8.50
CA GLN A 151 -27.34 -6.08 -9.38
C GLN A 151 -28.65 -5.86 -8.61
N GLU A 152 -28.89 -6.59 -7.51
CA GLU A 152 -30.05 -6.40 -6.64
C GLU A 152 -30.05 -5.01 -5.96
N LEU A 153 -28.87 -4.47 -5.63
CA LEU A 153 -28.71 -3.13 -5.06
C LEU A 153 -29.15 -2.00 -6.01
N LYS A 154 -29.23 -2.25 -7.32
CA LYS A 154 -29.67 -1.25 -8.31
C LYS A 154 -31.06 -0.68 -8.00
N SER A 155 -31.91 -1.44 -7.33
CA SER A 155 -33.24 -1.00 -6.90
C SER A 155 -33.24 0.14 -5.87
N VAL A 156 -32.14 0.33 -5.14
CA VAL A 156 -32.01 1.31 -4.05
C VAL A 156 -30.95 2.38 -4.30
N ILE A 157 -30.35 2.41 -5.49
CA ILE A 157 -29.35 3.41 -5.89
C ILE A 157 -29.79 4.19 -7.14
N PRO A 158 -29.29 5.42 -7.32
CA PRO A 158 -29.58 6.25 -8.49
C PRO A 158 -29.30 5.57 -9.84
N LEU A 159 -30.16 5.83 -10.83
CA LEU A 159 -30.11 5.21 -12.16
C LEU A 159 -28.80 5.51 -12.93
N ASP A 160 -28.24 6.70 -12.75
CA ASP A 160 -26.97 7.12 -13.34
C ASP A 160 -25.78 6.25 -12.91
N CYS A 161 -25.85 5.66 -11.71
CA CYS A 161 -24.84 4.77 -11.18
C CYS A 161 -24.90 3.35 -11.77
N HIS A 162 -26.01 2.95 -12.39
CA HIS A 162 -26.28 1.56 -12.80
C HIS A 162 -25.25 1.05 -13.82
N SER A 163 -24.83 1.92 -14.75
CA SER A 163 -23.87 1.59 -15.80
C SER A 163 -22.53 1.04 -15.24
N PHE A 164 -22.09 1.56 -14.10
CA PHE A 164 -20.89 1.08 -13.43
C PHE A 164 -21.03 -0.39 -13.01
N TYR A 165 -22.15 -0.73 -12.36
CA TYR A 165 -22.43 -2.08 -11.88
C TYR A 165 -22.58 -3.08 -13.02
N ASP A 166 -23.21 -2.67 -14.13
CA ASP A 166 -23.40 -3.50 -15.33
C ASP A 166 -22.06 -3.82 -16.02
N SER A 167 -21.08 -2.92 -15.91
CA SER A 167 -19.75 -3.08 -16.51
C SER A 167 -18.75 -3.86 -15.63
N LEU A 168 -19.17 -4.41 -14.49
CA LEU A 168 -18.27 -5.14 -13.59
C LEU A 168 -17.86 -6.49 -14.19
N PRO A 169 -16.57 -6.78 -14.37
CA PRO A 169 -16.11 -8.08 -14.84
C PRO A 169 -16.44 -9.13 -13.79
N HIS A 170 -16.97 -10.26 -14.22
CA HIS A 170 -17.37 -11.35 -13.35
C HIS A 170 -17.14 -12.70 -14.03
N ASN A 171 -17.00 -13.75 -13.23
CA ASN A 171 -16.91 -15.11 -13.76
C ASN A 171 -18.24 -15.53 -14.40
N GLU A 172 -18.15 -16.32 -15.48
CA GLU A 172 -19.31 -16.99 -16.06
C GLU A 172 -19.69 -18.19 -15.20
N HIS A 173 -20.89 -18.16 -14.61
CA HIS A 173 -21.52 -19.17 -13.75
C HIS A 173 -20.75 -19.59 -12.48
#